data_AF-A0A834MNH8-F1
#
_entry.id   AF-A0A834MNH8-F1
#
_cell.length_a   1.000
_cell.length_b   1.000
_cell.length_c   1.000
_cell.angle_alpha   90.00
_cell.angle_beta   90.00
_cell.angle_gamma   90.00
#
_symmetry.space_group_name_H-M   'P 1'
#
loop_
_entity.id
_entity.type
_entity.pdbx_description
1 polymer ?
#
loop_
_entity_poly.entity_id
_entity_poly.type
_entity_poly.pdbx_seq_one_letter_code
_entity_poly.pdbx_strand_id
1 'polypeptide(L)'
;MLLIPVLLVTFSLCYGNSLNSEPLQSPDQVLASNIKQWIGPNELEIIKPNITSQKGGIEIRINVIVDLVLGLLQKIIVKSGFDPLKLEDEVIKLQPTGTVTLTDGWLYNISTINRYDDVVIRVSAAEKKVSLSLPISFDSIGFTYIYDTKYLLLNIKGGVEGKISDIRIDMVFSFDTCNSTFAVDKFSLQDTGDFTIEFTGNELTDWLVNAMSNAIAAVVQPIIINVIETFVKTAADSIVEIINNFIHSI
;
A
#
# COMPACT_ATOMS: atom_id res chain seq x y z
N MET A 1 0.85 18.85 24.05
CA MET A 1 1.78 17.78 24.47
C MET A 1 1.11 16.46 24.10
N LEU A 2 1.75 15.66 23.24
CA LEU A 2 1.43 14.24 22.98
C LEU A 2 0.12 13.90 22.21
N LEU A 3 -0.22 14.56 21.10
CA LEU A 3 -1.35 14.10 20.25
C LEU A 3 -1.10 12.75 19.53
N ILE A 4 0.15 12.30 19.48
CA ILE A 4 0.55 11.05 18.81
C ILE A 4 0.45 9.82 19.73
N PRO A 5 0.81 9.89 21.04
CA PRO A 5 0.39 8.85 21.98
C PRO A 5 -1.09 8.96 22.38
N VAL A 6 -1.78 10.08 22.18
CA VAL A 6 -3.23 10.16 22.41
C VAL A 6 -4.00 9.25 21.45
N LEU A 7 -3.63 9.12 20.17
CA LEU A 7 -4.26 8.16 19.24
C LEU A 7 -3.97 6.68 19.61
N LEU A 8 -2.80 6.39 20.18
CA LEU A 8 -2.44 5.05 20.68
C LEU A 8 -3.07 4.73 22.05
N VAL A 9 -3.42 5.74 22.86
CA VAL A 9 -4.00 5.58 24.22
C VAL A 9 -5.53 5.67 24.22
N THR A 10 -6.19 6.42 23.31
CA THR A 10 -7.66 6.53 23.27
C THR A 10 -8.35 5.31 22.68
N PHE A 11 -7.69 4.53 21.82
CA PHE A 11 -8.20 3.23 21.38
C PHE A 11 -8.29 2.20 22.51
N SER A 12 -7.50 2.37 23.57
CA SER A 12 -7.46 1.46 24.71
C SER A 12 -8.45 1.79 25.83
N LEU A 13 -9.12 2.95 25.81
CA LEU A 13 -9.92 3.45 26.95
C LEU A 13 -11.43 3.61 26.72
N CYS A 14 -11.97 3.56 25.48
CA CYS A 14 -13.36 4.00 25.24
C CYS A 14 -14.39 2.96 24.78
N TYR A 15 -14.08 1.67 24.62
CA TYR A 15 -15.12 0.67 24.28
C TYR A 15 -15.26 -0.41 25.35
N GLY A 16 -16.06 -0.07 26.36
CA GLY A 16 -16.93 -1.00 27.08
C GLY A 16 -18.34 -0.92 26.51
N ASN A 17 -18.89 -2.09 26.17
CA ASN A 17 -20.30 -2.43 25.93
C ASN A 17 -21.11 -1.70 24.84
N SER A 18 -21.46 -2.44 23.77
CA SER A 18 -22.86 -2.76 23.39
C SER A 18 -22.88 -3.62 22.12
N LEU A 19 -23.72 -4.67 22.13
CA LEU A 19 -23.82 -5.77 21.17
C LEU A 19 -25.00 -5.62 20.19
N ASN A 20 -24.87 -6.31 19.04
CA ASN A 20 -25.85 -6.70 18.01
C ASN A 20 -26.15 -5.63 16.94
N SER A 21 -26.14 -5.88 15.62
CA SER A 21 -26.19 -7.09 14.78
C SER A 21 -25.54 -6.81 13.40
N GLU A 22 -25.03 -7.86 12.72
CA GLU A 22 -24.21 -7.80 11.49
C GLU A 22 -24.86 -7.17 10.25
N PRO A 23 -24.06 -6.40 9.49
CA PRO A 23 -23.76 -6.74 8.10
C PRO A 23 -22.25 -6.74 7.81
N LEU A 24 -21.85 -7.24 6.62
CA LEU A 24 -20.47 -7.36 6.11
C LEU A 24 -19.56 -6.19 6.56
N GLN A 25 -18.54 -6.53 7.35
CA GLN A 25 -17.68 -5.56 8.02
C GLN A 25 -16.84 -4.77 7.01
N SER A 26 -16.91 -3.44 7.07
CA SER A 26 -15.98 -2.58 6.34
C SER A 26 -14.54 -2.85 6.83
N PRO A 27 -13.51 -2.61 6.00
CA PRO A 27 -12.11 -2.74 6.40
C PRO A 27 -11.78 -2.04 7.74
N ASP A 28 -12.47 -0.93 8.03
CA ASP A 28 -12.35 -0.16 9.26
C ASP A 28 -12.85 -0.92 10.51
N GLN A 29 -13.91 -1.73 10.38
CA GLN A 29 -14.45 -2.55 11.47
C GLN A 29 -13.59 -3.80 11.74
N VAL A 30 -12.96 -4.35 10.69
CA VAL A 30 -11.98 -5.43 10.79
C VAL A 30 -10.70 -4.91 11.44
N LEU A 31 -10.24 -3.70 11.11
CA LEU A 31 -9.07 -3.07 11.73
C LEU A 31 -9.27 -2.86 13.24
N ALA A 32 -10.41 -2.28 13.66
CA ALA A 32 -10.66 -1.95 15.06
C ALA A 32 -10.82 -3.17 15.99
N SER A 33 -11.44 -4.25 15.52
CA SER A 33 -11.68 -5.47 16.33
C SER A 33 -10.41 -6.29 16.56
N ASN A 34 -9.47 -6.26 15.62
CA ASN A 34 -8.29 -7.11 15.66
C ASN A 34 -7.08 -6.46 16.38
N ILE A 35 -6.99 -5.12 16.42
CA ILE A 35 -5.90 -4.40 17.13
C ILE A 35 -5.79 -4.80 18.60
N LYS A 36 -6.92 -4.95 19.32
CA LYS A 36 -6.93 -5.33 20.75
C LYS A 36 -6.48 -6.76 21.01
N GLN A 37 -6.63 -7.66 20.03
CA GLN A 37 -6.21 -9.05 20.14
C GLN A 37 -4.74 -9.23 19.75
N TRP A 38 -4.19 -8.31 18.97
CA TRP A 38 -2.87 -8.44 18.34
C TRP A 38 -1.75 -7.70 19.07
N ILE A 39 -2.05 -6.60 19.77
CA ILE A 39 -1.08 -5.92 20.61
C ILE A 39 -1.12 -6.57 21.99
N GLY A 40 -0.22 -7.54 22.22
CA GLY A 40 -0.05 -8.13 23.55
C GLY A 40 0.27 -7.04 24.58
N PRO A 41 -0.13 -7.19 25.85
CA PRO A 41 0.04 -6.16 26.89
C PRO A 41 1.49 -5.72 27.13
N ASN A 42 2.47 -6.47 26.61
CA ASN A 42 3.90 -6.26 26.84
C ASN A 42 4.62 -5.45 25.72
N GLU A 43 3.97 -5.10 24.61
CA GLU A 43 4.62 -4.38 23.49
C GLU A 43 4.58 -2.85 23.62
N LEU A 44 3.73 -2.31 24.50
CA LEU A 44 3.59 -0.86 24.70
C LEU A 44 4.72 -0.25 25.54
N GLU A 45 5.51 -1.06 26.26
CA GLU A 45 6.49 -0.58 27.25
C GLU A 45 7.87 -0.21 26.65
N ILE A 46 8.11 -0.43 25.34
CA ILE A 46 9.44 -0.31 24.70
C ILE A 46 9.50 0.74 23.57
N ILE A 47 8.55 1.68 23.49
CA ILE A 47 8.55 2.68 22.41
C ILE A 47 9.08 4.02 22.94
N LYS A 48 10.41 4.20 22.91
CA LYS A 48 11.04 5.51 23.15
C LYS A 48 11.39 6.16 21.81
N PRO A 49 10.68 7.23 21.39
CA PRO A 49 11.05 7.95 20.19
C PRO A 49 12.44 8.57 20.33
N ASN A 50 13.22 8.57 19.24
CA ASN A 50 14.50 9.29 19.20
C ASN A 50 14.23 10.75 18.84
N ILE A 51 14.59 11.68 19.74
CA ILE A 51 14.28 13.11 19.63
C ILE A 51 15.58 13.86 19.38
N THR A 52 15.63 14.61 18.28
CA THR A 52 16.75 15.53 17.99
C THR A 52 16.24 16.95 17.90
N SER A 53 16.88 17.87 18.60
CA SER A 53 16.60 19.31 18.50
C SER A 53 17.52 19.95 17.46
N GLN A 54 16.95 20.67 16.50
CA GLN A 54 17.72 21.45 15.52
C GLN A 54 17.23 22.91 15.50
N LYS A 55 18.06 23.81 14.98
CA LYS A 55 17.76 25.24 14.89
C LYS A 55 16.63 25.46 13.86
N GLY A 56 15.38 25.36 14.30
CA GLY A 56 14.18 25.48 13.46
C GLY A 56 13.00 24.57 13.85
N GLY A 57 13.19 23.57 14.73
CA GLY A 57 12.10 22.68 15.14
C GLY A 57 12.56 21.44 15.92
N ILE A 58 11.60 20.56 16.21
CA ILE A 58 11.83 19.24 16.85
C ILE A 58 11.64 18.16 15.78
N GLU A 59 12.62 17.26 15.67
CA GLU A 59 12.54 16.04 14.86
C GLU A 59 12.33 14.82 15.78
N ILE A 60 11.34 13.99 15.46
CA ILE A 60 11.02 12.78 16.22
C ILE A 60 10.95 11.58 15.26
N ARG A 61 11.70 10.52 15.57
CA ARG A 61 11.67 9.26 14.81
C ARG A 61 10.71 8.26 15.46
N ILE A 62 9.79 7.71 14.67
CA ILE A 62 8.72 6.80 15.14
C ILE A 62 8.67 5.47 14.39
N ASN A 63 9.80 5.01 13.85
CA ASN A 63 9.91 3.78 13.07
C ASN A 63 9.21 2.58 13.69
N VAL A 64 9.45 2.30 14.98
CA VAL A 64 8.87 1.14 15.67
C VAL A 64 7.34 1.16 15.66
N ILE A 65 6.74 2.34 15.84
CA ILE A 65 5.27 2.49 15.80
C ILE A 65 4.77 2.20 14.39
N VAL A 66 5.41 2.76 13.38
CA VAL A 66 5.01 2.56 11.98
C VAL A 66 5.21 1.12 11.55
N ASP A 67 6.31 0.48 11.93
CA ASP A 67 6.59 -0.92 11.60
C ASP A 67 5.49 -1.83 12.17
N LEU A 68 5.00 -1.55 13.38
CA LEU A 68 3.85 -2.26 13.95
C LEU A 68 2.58 -2.02 13.14
N VAL A 69 2.27 -0.78 12.78
CA VAL A 69 1.08 -0.43 11.99
C VAL A 69 1.13 -1.09 10.61
N LEU A 70 2.27 -1.03 9.92
CA LEU A 70 2.48 -1.69 8.64
C LEU A 70 2.30 -3.21 8.79
N GLY A 71 2.87 -3.84 9.82
CA GLY A 71 2.67 -5.26 10.10
C GLY A 71 1.20 -5.65 10.35
N LEU A 72 0.38 -4.76 10.91
CA LEU A 72 -1.06 -4.98 11.00
C LEU A 72 -1.76 -4.83 9.64
N LEU A 73 -1.35 -3.85 8.83
CA LEU A 73 -1.88 -3.66 7.47
C LEU A 73 -1.59 -4.88 6.59
N GLN A 74 -0.39 -5.48 6.68
CA GLN A 74 -0.06 -6.72 5.97
C GLN A 74 -1.09 -7.82 6.24
N LYS A 75 -1.46 -8.03 7.52
CA LYS A 75 -2.48 -9.03 7.91
C LYS A 75 -3.87 -8.70 7.34
N ILE A 76 -4.22 -7.42 7.28
CA ILE A 76 -5.52 -6.96 6.77
C ILE A 76 -5.60 -7.11 5.25
N ILE A 77 -4.52 -6.82 4.52
CA ILE A 77 -4.40 -7.01 3.07
C ILE A 77 -4.70 -8.48 2.73
N VAL A 78 -4.04 -9.41 3.41
CA VAL A 78 -4.27 -10.86 3.22
C VAL A 78 -5.70 -11.25 3.59
N LYS A 79 -6.18 -10.85 4.78
CA LYS A 79 -7.51 -11.23 5.27
C LYS A 79 -8.66 -10.68 4.41
N SER A 80 -8.46 -9.52 3.79
CA SER A 80 -9.46 -8.85 2.95
C SER A 80 -9.46 -9.34 1.50
N GLY A 81 -8.58 -10.27 1.13
CA GLY A 81 -8.48 -10.80 -0.23
C GLY A 81 -7.82 -9.85 -1.23
N PHE A 82 -7.02 -8.89 -0.75
CA PHE A 82 -6.16 -8.06 -1.61
C PHE A 82 -4.81 -8.75 -1.90
N ASP A 83 -4.51 -9.86 -1.25
CA ASP A 83 -3.32 -10.66 -1.54
C ASP A 83 -3.62 -12.15 -1.32
N PRO A 84 -3.84 -12.93 -2.40
CA PRO A 84 -3.82 -12.52 -3.81
C PRO A 84 -5.11 -11.78 -4.24
N LEU A 85 -4.97 -10.82 -5.16
CA LEU A 85 -6.06 -10.06 -5.79
C LEU A 85 -6.30 -10.54 -7.23
N LYS A 86 -7.55 -10.82 -7.60
CA LYS A 86 -7.90 -11.20 -8.98
C LYS A 86 -7.74 -9.99 -9.91
N LEU A 87 -7.15 -10.20 -11.08
CA LEU A 87 -7.08 -9.20 -12.15
C LEU A 87 -8.06 -9.54 -13.26
N GLU A 88 -8.53 -8.49 -13.94
CA GLU A 88 -9.42 -8.61 -15.11
C GLU A 88 -8.68 -9.20 -16.32
N ASP A 89 -9.45 -9.85 -17.19
CA ASP A 89 -8.97 -10.38 -18.46
C ASP A 89 -8.67 -9.24 -19.44
N GLU A 90 -7.57 -9.37 -20.20
CA GLU A 90 -7.08 -8.32 -21.09
C GLU A 90 -6.88 -8.86 -22.52
N VAL A 91 -7.15 -7.99 -23.51
CA VAL A 91 -6.87 -8.30 -24.92
C VAL A 91 -5.94 -7.25 -25.51
N ILE A 92 -4.70 -7.67 -25.76
CA ILE A 92 -3.62 -6.78 -26.18
C ILE A 92 -3.31 -7.01 -27.66
N LYS A 93 -3.19 -5.94 -28.43
CA LYS A 93 -2.81 -6.01 -29.85
C LYS A 93 -1.29 -6.01 -29.99
N LEU A 94 -0.75 -6.97 -30.73
CA LEU A 94 0.66 -7.00 -31.15
C LEU A 94 0.82 -6.34 -32.51
N GLN A 95 1.87 -5.52 -32.65
CA GLN A 95 2.25 -4.92 -33.93
C GLN A 95 3.16 -5.88 -34.71
N PRO A 96 3.05 -5.95 -36.05
CA PRO A 96 2.04 -5.34 -36.93
C PRO A 96 0.69 -6.09 -36.94
N THR A 97 0.65 -7.41 -36.70
CA THR A 97 -0.58 -8.22 -36.75
C THR A 97 -0.55 -9.39 -35.77
N GLY A 98 -1.14 -9.20 -34.59
CA GLY A 98 -1.44 -10.28 -33.67
C GLY A 98 -2.22 -9.82 -32.45
N THR A 99 -2.58 -10.77 -31.59
CA THR A 99 -3.28 -10.52 -30.33
C THR A 99 -2.74 -11.44 -29.26
N VAL A 100 -2.59 -10.92 -28.04
CA VAL A 100 -2.41 -11.70 -26.82
C VAL A 100 -3.67 -11.51 -25.99
N THR A 101 -4.36 -12.60 -25.70
CA THR A 101 -5.43 -12.61 -24.70
C THR A 101 -4.83 -13.10 -23.39
N LEU A 102 -4.92 -12.29 -22.34
CA LEU A 102 -4.54 -12.62 -20.98
C LEU A 102 -5.81 -12.96 -20.20
N THR A 103 -5.85 -14.15 -19.61
CA THR A 103 -6.97 -14.61 -18.81
C THR A 103 -6.50 -15.12 -17.46
N ASP A 104 -7.43 -15.18 -16.50
CA ASP A 104 -7.18 -15.75 -15.19
C ASP A 104 -6.06 -15.05 -14.41
N GLY A 105 -6.03 -13.72 -14.51
CA GLY A 105 -5.03 -12.88 -13.86
C GLY A 105 -5.09 -12.89 -12.35
N TRP A 106 -3.92 -12.88 -11.71
CA TRP A 106 -3.78 -12.69 -10.26
C TRP A 106 -2.60 -11.77 -9.97
N LEU A 107 -2.78 -10.88 -9.01
CA LEU A 107 -1.77 -10.03 -8.39
C LEU A 107 -1.50 -10.54 -6.98
N TYR A 108 -0.24 -10.58 -6.55
CA TYR A 108 0.14 -11.11 -5.24
C TYR A 108 1.34 -10.36 -4.67
N ASN A 109 1.61 -10.59 -3.39
CA ASN A 109 2.64 -9.94 -2.58
C ASN A 109 2.39 -8.43 -2.33
N ILE A 110 1.15 -7.96 -2.40
CA ILE A 110 0.79 -6.59 -1.95
C ILE A 110 1.03 -6.45 -0.43
N SER A 111 0.92 -7.55 0.30
CA SER A 111 1.22 -7.61 1.74
C SER A 111 2.72 -7.49 2.07
N THR A 112 3.60 -7.29 1.08
CA THR A 112 5.02 -6.98 1.32
C THR A 112 5.28 -5.50 1.62
N ILE A 113 4.22 -4.73 1.89
CA ILE A 113 4.31 -3.32 2.28
C ILE A 113 5.20 -3.14 3.51
N ASN A 114 6.20 -2.26 3.41
CA ASN A 114 7.14 -1.94 4.48
C ASN A 114 7.61 -0.47 4.34
N ARG A 115 8.54 -0.04 5.19
CA ARG A 115 9.22 1.25 5.04
C ARG A 115 10.59 1.03 4.39
N TYR A 116 11.00 1.97 3.53
CA TYR A 116 12.37 1.96 2.97
C TYR A 116 13.34 2.93 3.66
N ASP A 117 12.84 3.84 4.49
CA ASP A 117 13.64 4.83 5.22
C ASP A 117 12.99 5.16 6.58
N ASP A 118 13.56 6.10 7.32
CA ASP A 118 13.08 6.54 8.62
C ASP A 118 11.82 7.39 8.52
N VAL A 119 10.90 7.13 9.44
CA VAL A 119 9.68 7.90 9.61
C VAL A 119 9.96 9.08 10.52
N VAL A 120 9.77 10.28 9.98
CA VAL A 120 10.16 11.52 10.64
C VAL A 120 8.95 12.40 10.89
N ILE A 121 8.74 12.78 12.15
CA ILE A 121 7.82 13.87 12.52
C ILE A 121 8.62 15.15 12.67
N ARG A 122 8.15 16.22 12.02
CA ARG A 122 8.69 17.58 12.15
C ARG A 122 7.64 18.49 12.76
N VAL A 123 8.05 19.26 13.77
CA VAL A 123 7.22 20.29 14.39
C VAL A 123 7.75 21.66 13.99
N SER A 124 6.96 22.41 13.22
CA SER A 124 7.27 23.80 12.84
C SER A 124 6.40 24.76 13.65
N ALA A 125 7.01 25.45 14.60
CA ALA A 125 6.32 26.49 15.38
C ALA A 125 5.97 27.72 14.52
N ALA A 126 6.80 28.03 13.52
CA ALA A 126 6.56 29.14 12.61
C ALA A 126 5.36 28.89 11.69
N GLU A 127 5.24 27.66 11.17
CA GLU A 127 4.13 27.26 10.30
C GLU A 127 2.91 26.75 11.06
N LYS A 128 3.02 26.64 12.40
CA LYS A 128 1.98 26.07 13.27
C LYS A 128 1.50 24.69 12.80
N LYS A 129 2.46 23.88 12.33
CA LYS A 129 2.21 22.63 11.63
C LYS A 129 3.04 21.49 12.21
N VAL A 130 2.43 20.32 12.32
CA VAL A 130 3.12 19.06 12.60
C VAL A 130 3.05 18.21 11.34
N SER A 131 4.18 17.78 10.79
CA SER A 131 4.23 16.97 9.58
C SER A 131 4.86 15.60 9.86
N LEU A 132 4.30 14.55 9.27
CA LEU A 132 4.76 13.17 9.33
C LEU A 132 5.19 12.75 7.92
N SER A 133 6.48 12.48 7.72
CA SER A 133 7.03 11.90 6.49
C SER A 133 7.07 10.38 6.61
N LEU A 134 6.33 9.69 5.73
CA LEU A 134 6.18 8.23 5.70
C LEU A 134 6.68 7.67 4.36
N PRO A 135 7.92 7.15 4.32
CA PRO A 135 8.48 6.46 3.17
C PRO A 135 8.02 4.99 3.15
N ILE A 136 7.21 4.61 2.17
CA ILE A 136 6.65 3.26 1.99
C ILE A 136 7.29 2.58 0.78
N SER A 137 7.53 1.29 0.89
CA SER A 137 7.93 0.43 -0.22
C SER A 137 7.15 -0.87 -0.26
N PHE A 138 7.22 -1.53 -1.40
CA PHE A 138 6.80 -2.92 -1.58
C PHE A 138 8.01 -3.69 -2.09
N ASP A 139 8.40 -4.77 -1.40
CA ASP A 139 9.59 -5.55 -1.76
C ASP A 139 9.48 -6.08 -3.19
N SER A 140 8.35 -6.72 -3.47
CA SER A 140 8.01 -7.09 -4.82
C SER A 140 6.54 -7.42 -4.96
N ILE A 141 5.94 -6.99 -6.05
CA ILE A 141 4.58 -7.32 -6.42
C ILE A 141 4.63 -8.20 -7.66
N GLY A 142 4.08 -9.40 -7.54
CA GLY A 142 4.07 -10.37 -8.62
C GLY A 142 2.69 -10.46 -9.26
N PHE A 143 2.66 -10.83 -10.53
CA PHE A 143 1.43 -11.14 -11.24
C PHE A 143 1.57 -12.42 -12.07
N THR A 144 0.45 -13.09 -12.29
CA THR A 144 0.37 -14.24 -13.20
C THR A 144 -0.84 -14.10 -14.11
N TYR A 145 -0.71 -14.54 -15.36
CA TYR A 145 -1.83 -14.75 -16.27
C TYR A 145 -1.63 -16.05 -17.07
N ILE A 146 -2.72 -16.59 -17.60
CA ILE A 146 -2.70 -17.51 -18.73
C ILE A 146 -2.77 -16.67 -20.00
N TYR A 147 -1.96 -16.98 -21.01
CA TYR A 147 -2.02 -16.30 -22.30
C TYR A 147 -2.46 -17.21 -23.45
N ASP A 148 -3.22 -16.65 -24.39
CA ASP A 148 -3.49 -17.20 -25.73
C ASP A 148 -3.05 -16.16 -26.78
N THR A 149 -1.95 -16.45 -27.46
CA THR A 149 -1.36 -15.58 -28.46
C THR A 149 -1.66 -16.07 -29.86
N LYS A 150 -2.26 -15.21 -30.67
CA LYS A 150 -2.48 -15.41 -32.09
C LYS A 150 -1.62 -14.42 -32.86
N TYR A 151 -0.65 -14.94 -33.61
CA TYR A 151 0.23 -14.11 -34.43
C TYR A 151 0.49 -14.79 -35.76
N LEU A 152 0.04 -14.18 -36.86
CA LEU A 152 0.03 -14.79 -38.20
C LEU A 152 -0.65 -16.19 -38.19
N LEU A 153 0.09 -17.24 -38.53
CA LEU A 153 -0.38 -18.64 -38.55
C LEU A 153 -0.10 -19.38 -37.23
N LEU A 154 0.47 -18.71 -36.24
CA LEU A 154 0.83 -19.30 -34.96
C LEU A 154 -0.28 -19.06 -33.94
N ASN A 155 -0.62 -20.12 -33.20
CA ASN A 155 -1.41 -20.06 -31.98
C ASN A 155 -0.58 -20.67 -30.85
N ILE A 156 -0.27 -19.88 -29.84
CA ILE A 156 0.60 -20.28 -28.75
C ILE A 156 -0.08 -19.98 -27.43
N LYS A 157 -0.09 -20.96 -26.54
CA LYS A 157 -0.67 -20.84 -25.21
C LYS A 157 0.38 -21.14 -24.15
N GLY A 158 0.23 -20.51 -23.01
CA GLY A 158 1.18 -20.65 -21.92
C GLY A 158 0.80 -19.84 -20.70
N GLY A 159 1.71 -19.80 -19.73
CA GLY A 159 1.62 -18.91 -18.58
C GLY A 159 2.57 -17.73 -18.74
N VAL A 160 2.18 -16.60 -18.19
CA VAL A 160 3.08 -15.47 -17.98
C VAL A 160 3.13 -15.19 -16.49
N GLU A 161 4.34 -15.08 -15.97
CA GLU A 161 4.61 -14.63 -14.61
C GLU A 161 5.44 -13.36 -14.71
N GLY A 162 5.08 -12.34 -13.96
CA GLY A 162 5.86 -11.12 -13.94
C GLY A 162 5.96 -10.54 -12.54
N LYS A 163 6.91 -9.65 -12.37
CA LYS A 163 7.29 -9.09 -11.08
C LYS A 163 7.70 -7.64 -11.25
N ILE A 164 7.26 -6.81 -10.31
CA ILE A 164 7.68 -5.43 -10.12
C ILE A 164 8.40 -5.35 -8.78
N SER A 165 9.68 -4.97 -8.78
CA SER A 165 10.49 -4.89 -7.54
C SER A 165 10.81 -3.44 -7.22
N ASP A 166 11.01 -3.11 -5.94
CA ASP A 166 11.46 -1.78 -5.49
C ASP A 166 10.50 -0.62 -5.75
N ILE A 167 9.18 -0.85 -5.65
CA ILE A 167 8.19 0.23 -5.71
C ILE A 167 8.33 1.10 -4.47
N ARG A 168 8.45 2.43 -4.64
CA ARG A 168 8.63 3.38 -3.53
C ARG A 168 7.63 4.53 -3.61
N ILE A 169 7.00 4.81 -2.48
CA ILE A 169 5.98 5.85 -2.31
C ILE A 169 6.37 6.73 -1.13
N ASP A 170 6.37 8.04 -1.34
CA ASP A 170 6.46 9.01 -0.27
C ASP A 170 5.10 9.60 0.06
N MET A 171 4.74 9.54 1.34
CA MET A 171 3.60 10.25 1.88
C MET A 171 4.02 11.28 2.91
N VAL A 172 3.35 12.42 2.89
CA VAL A 172 3.47 13.43 3.95
C VAL A 172 2.08 13.73 4.47
N PHE A 173 1.88 13.45 5.75
CA PHE A 173 0.69 13.89 6.48
C PHE A 173 1.00 15.16 7.24
N SER A 174 -0.02 15.97 7.49
CA SER A 174 0.12 17.10 8.38
C SER A 174 -1.07 17.35 9.26
N PHE A 175 -0.79 17.99 10.39
CA PHE A 175 -1.77 18.54 11.31
C PHE A 175 -1.54 20.05 11.43
N ASP A 176 -2.53 20.81 11.01
CA ASP A 176 -2.60 22.26 11.21
C ASP A 176 -3.13 22.53 12.63
N THR A 177 -2.28 23.10 13.48
CA THR A 177 -2.65 23.38 14.88
C THR A 177 -3.58 24.57 15.06
N CYS A 178 -3.74 25.41 14.03
CA CYS A 178 -4.70 26.51 14.04
C CYS A 178 -6.11 26.05 13.65
N ASN A 179 -6.20 25.22 12.60
CA ASN A 179 -7.49 24.76 12.07
C ASN A 179 -7.91 23.40 12.65
N SER A 180 -7.07 22.78 13.49
CA SER A 180 -7.29 21.44 14.04
C SER A 180 -7.60 20.40 12.95
N THR A 181 -6.99 20.56 11.77
CA THR A 181 -7.26 19.73 10.60
C THR A 181 -6.05 18.85 10.30
N PHE A 182 -6.29 17.57 10.12
CA PHE A 182 -5.33 16.59 9.63
C PHE A 182 -5.54 16.33 8.13
N ALA A 183 -4.47 16.18 7.36
CA ALA A 183 -4.53 16.00 5.92
C ALA A 183 -3.33 15.21 5.37
N VAL A 184 -3.48 14.68 4.15
CA VAL A 184 -2.36 14.23 3.31
C VAL A 184 -1.91 15.43 2.47
N ASP A 185 -0.70 15.94 2.73
CA ASP A 185 -0.12 17.04 1.98
C ASP A 185 0.56 16.57 0.69
N LYS A 186 1.14 15.38 0.71
CA LYS A 186 1.91 14.82 -0.41
C LYS A 186 1.67 13.33 -0.52
N PHE A 187 1.44 12.89 -1.75
CA PHE A 187 1.53 11.51 -2.19
C PHE A 187 2.39 11.51 -3.46
N SER A 188 3.47 10.75 -3.48
CA SER A 188 4.39 10.72 -4.62
C SER A 188 4.94 9.33 -4.83
N LEU A 189 4.66 8.74 -5.99
CA LEU A 189 5.35 7.55 -6.45
C LEU A 189 6.76 7.97 -6.90
N GLN A 190 7.78 7.55 -6.16
CA GLN A 190 9.18 7.90 -6.43
C GLN A 190 9.81 6.98 -7.47
N ASP A 191 9.45 5.69 -7.39
CA ASP A 191 9.95 4.66 -8.28
C ASP A 191 8.83 3.67 -8.58
N THR A 192 8.63 3.37 -9.86
CA THR A 192 7.69 2.34 -10.34
C THR A 192 8.31 0.94 -10.33
N GLY A 193 9.59 0.84 -9.98
CA GLY A 193 10.30 -0.41 -9.84
C GLY A 193 10.78 -1.04 -11.15
N ASP A 194 11.57 -2.08 -11.01
CA ASP A 194 12.05 -2.91 -12.11
C ASP A 194 11.00 -3.96 -12.49
N PHE A 195 10.63 -4.00 -13.77
CA PHE A 195 9.59 -4.87 -14.30
C PHE A 195 10.19 -6.04 -15.09
N THR A 196 9.94 -7.26 -14.62
CA THR A 196 10.42 -8.50 -15.26
C THR A 196 9.26 -9.40 -15.64
N ILE A 197 9.35 -10.08 -16.79
CA ILE A 197 8.38 -11.07 -17.26
C ILE A 197 9.10 -12.36 -17.64
N GLU A 198 8.52 -13.49 -17.25
CA GLU A 198 8.86 -14.83 -17.69
C GLU A 198 7.65 -15.50 -18.35
N PHE A 199 7.90 -16.24 -19.43
CA PHE A 199 6.89 -17.01 -20.13
C PHE A 199 7.14 -18.51 -19.93
N THR A 200 6.06 -19.24 -19.75
CA THR A 200 6.05 -20.71 -19.70
C THR A 200 5.16 -21.25 -20.82
N GLY A 201 5.42 -22.47 -21.29
CA GLY A 201 4.67 -23.10 -22.38
C GLY A 201 5.56 -23.48 -23.55
N ASN A 202 4.99 -23.47 -24.77
CA ASN A 202 5.74 -23.80 -25.98
C ASN A 202 6.90 -22.82 -26.20
N GLU A 203 7.98 -23.29 -26.83
CA GLU A 203 9.13 -22.45 -27.18
C GLU A 203 8.67 -21.28 -28.07
N LEU A 204 8.67 -20.08 -27.48
CA LEU A 204 8.48 -18.84 -28.19
C LEU A 204 9.80 -18.44 -28.84
N THR A 205 9.76 -17.98 -30.08
CA THR A 205 10.92 -17.34 -30.72
C THR A 205 11.24 -16.02 -30.02
N ASP A 206 12.52 -15.67 -29.88
CA ASP A 206 12.99 -14.44 -29.19
C ASP A 206 12.25 -13.17 -29.62
N TRP A 207 11.98 -13.00 -30.92
CA TRP A 207 11.29 -11.81 -31.42
C TRP A 207 9.84 -11.70 -30.92
N LEU A 208 9.16 -12.84 -30.73
CA LEU A 208 7.80 -12.90 -30.23
C LEU A 208 7.76 -12.69 -28.72
N VAL A 209 8.72 -13.25 -27.98
CA VAL A 209 8.91 -12.99 -26.55
C VAL A 209 9.06 -11.49 -26.32
N ASN A 210 9.96 -10.83 -27.05
CA ASN A 210 10.18 -9.39 -26.91
C ASN A 210 8.94 -8.56 -27.24
N ALA A 211 8.22 -8.92 -28.32
CA ALA A 211 6.98 -8.23 -28.69
C ALA A 211 5.89 -8.38 -27.61
N MET A 212 5.74 -9.59 -27.06
CA MET A 212 4.79 -9.88 -26.00
C MET A 212 5.18 -9.18 -24.69
N SER A 213 6.44 -9.26 -24.26
CA SER A 213 6.93 -8.58 -23.05
C SER A 213 6.61 -7.09 -23.08
N ASN A 214 6.94 -6.41 -24.18
CA ASN A 214 6.69 -4.97 -24.31
C ASN A 214 5.19 -4.64 -24.29
N ALA A 215 4.37 -5.43 -24.98
CA ALA A 215 2.94 -5.21 -25.05
C ALA A 215 2.24 -5.48 -23.71
N ILE A 216 2.63 -6.55 -23.02
CA ILE A 216 2.12 -6.90 -21.68
C ILE A 216 2.58 -5.84 -20.67
N ALA A 217 3.86 -5.45 -20.66
CA ALA A 217 4.37 -4.40 -19.78
C ALA A 217 3.57 -3.09 -19.93
N ALA A 218 3.31 -2.66 -21.17
CA ALA A 218 2.58 -1.43 -21.47
C ALA A 218 1.13 -1.41 -20.96
N VAL A 219 0.52 -2.58 -20.72
CA VAL A 219 -0.86 -2.71 -20.23
C VAL A 219 -0.90 -3.05 -18.75
N VAL A 220 -0.15 -4.08 -18.34
CA VAL A 220 -0.20 -4.64 -16.99
C VAL A 220 0.51 -3.74 -15.97
N GLN A 221 1.66 -3.15 -16.31
CA GLN A 221 2.39 -2.31 -15.35
C GLN A 221 1.55 -1.12 -14.86
N PRO A 222 0.88 -0.32 -15.73
CA PRO A 222 -0.02 0.74 -15.25
C PRO A 222 -1.20 0.24 -14.41
N ILE A 223 -1.77 -0.92 -14.73
CA ILE A 223 -2.86 -1.53 -13.93
C ILE A 223 -2.37 -1.80 -12.50
N ILE A 224 -1.20 -2.44 -12.37
CA ILE A 224 -0.62 -2.76 -11.05
C ILE A 224 -0.32 -1.50 -10.27
N ILE A 225 0.32 -0.50 -10.88
CA ILE A 225 0.61 0.78 -10.23
C ILE A 225 -0.67 1.47 -9.77
N ASN A 226 -1.73 1.48 -10.59
CA ASN A 226 -3.01 2.08 -10.21
C ASN A 226 -3.68 1.35 -9.03
N VAL A 227 -3.60 0.02 -8.97
CA VAL A 227 -4.10 -0.76 -7.83
C VAL A 227 -3.36 -0.36 -6.55
N ILE A 228 -2.04 -0.30 -6.59
CA ILE A 228 -1.21 0.08 -5.43
C ILE A 228 -1.51 1.51 -5.00
N GLU A 229 -1.53 2.46 -5.94
CA GLU A 229 -1.81 3.85 -5.63
C GLU A 229 -3.19 4.02 -5.01
N THR A 230 -4.22 3.38 -5.58
CA THR A 230 -5.59 3.45 -5.07
C THR A 230 -5.64 2.87 -3.66
N PHE A 231 -5.04 1.70 -3.44
CA PHE A 231 -4.99 1.06 -2.13
C PHE A 231 -4.34 1.98 -1.08
N VAL A 232 -3.17 2.54 -1.37
CA VAL A 232 -2.43 3.39 -0.42
C VAL A 232 -3.17 4.72 -0.19
N LYS A 233 -3.71 5.36 -1.23
CA LYS A 233 -4.49 6.60 -1.11
C LYS A 233 -5.75 6.39 -0.28
N THR A 234 -6.52 5.33 -0.56
CA THR A 234 -7.72 5.00 0.23
C THR A 234 -7.37 4.75 1.70
N ALA A 235 -6.30 4.01 1.98
CA ALA A 235 -5.86 3.81 3.36
C ALA A 235 -5.46 5.12 4.05
N ALA A 236 -4.76 6.01 3.34
CA ALA A 236 -4.38 7.32 3.86
C ALA A 236 -5.60 8.22 4.13
N ASP A 237 -6.56 8.25 3.21
CA ASP A 237 -7.80 9.03 3.34
C ASP A 237 -8.64 8.54 4.52
N SER A 238 -8.78 7.21 4.70
CA SER A 238 -9.46 6.63 5.87
C SER A 238 -8.79 7.05 7.18
N ILE A 239 -7.46 7.06 7.25
CA ILE A 239 -6.73 7.53 8.43
C ILE A 239 -7.04 9.02 8.70
N VAL A 240 -7.03 9.84 7.64
CA VAL A 240 -7.35 11.26 7.77
C VAL A 240 -8.75 11.48 8.31
N GLU A 241 -9.74 10.78 7.77
CA GLU A 241 -11.12 10.87 8.20
C GLU A 241 -11.28 10.47 9.67
N ILE A 242 -10.71 9.33 10.08
CA ILE A 242 -10.75 8.87 11.47
C ILE A 242 -10.17 9.90 12.43
N ILE A 243 -9.01 10.48 12.09
CA ILE A 243 -8.33 11.47 12.94
C ILE A 243 -9.15 12.76 13.03
N ASN A 244 -9.67 13.26 11.90
CA ASN A 244 -10.48 14.48 11.89
C ASN A 244 -11.81 14.31 12.64
N ASN A 245 -12.49 13.17 12.48
CA ASN A 245 -13.70 12.86 13.23
C ASN A 245 -13.44 12.81 14.73
N PHE A 246 -12.31 12.23 15.15
CA PHE A 246 -11.89 12.22 16.55
C PHE A 246 -11.62 13.64 17.07
N ILE A 247 -10.86 14.45 16.33
CA ILE A 247 -10.55 15.84 16.73
C ILE A 247 -11.82 16.68 16.90
N HIS A 248 -12.78 16.56 15.98
CA HIS A 248 -14.04 17.29 16.05
C HIS A 248 -15.02 16.76 17.11
N SER A 249 -14.77 15.58 17.67
CA SER A 249 -15.59 14.99 18.74
C SER A 249 -15.21 15.48 20.15
N ILE A 250 -14.07 16.18 20.28
CA ILE A 250 -13.54 16.73 21.53
C ILE A 250 -13.84 18.22 21.61
#